data_AF-R6A7W1-F1
#
_entry.id   AF-R6A7W1-F1
#
_cell.length_a   1.000
_cell.length_b   1.000
_cell.length_c   1.000
_cell.angle_alpha   90.00
_cell.angle_beta   90.00
_cell.angle_gamma   90.00
#
_symmetry.space_group_name_H-M   'P 1'
#
loop_
_entity.id
_entity.type
_entity.pdbx_description
1 polymer ?
#
loop_
_entity_poly.entity_id
_entity_poly.type
_entity_poly.pdbx_seq_one_letter_code
_entity_poly.pdbx_strand_id
1 'polypeptide(L)'
;MSRVGHCIDNCPVEGFWGIVKTEMYSLNKFSSGGELRLAIDQYVHFYNYERFQKRFGVRTPMEVRTAALHAKIPEQFPIPRTNGFRNTKQNSRHKKMPQIPC
;
A
#
# COMPACT_ATOMS: atom_id res chain seq x y z
N MET A 1 7.60 -11.44 -2.04
CA MET A 1 6.26 -11.88 -1.59
C MET A 1 6.30 -12.13 -0.10
N SER A 2 5.45 -11.45 0.68
CA SER A 2 5.31 -11.74 2.11
C SER A 2 4.72 -13.14 2.32
N ARG A 3 4.97 -13.73 3.50
CA ARG A 3 4.43 -15.05 3.86
C ARG A 3 2.90 -15.08 3.68
N VAL A 4 2.38 -16.17 3.11
CA VAL A 4 0.93 -16.37 2.92
C VAL A 4 0.19 -16.12 4.24
N GLY A 5 -0.74 -15.16 4.25
CA GLY A 5 -1.48 -14.72 5.43
C GLY A 5 -0.95 -13.48 6.15
N HIS A 6 0.25 -12.98 5.80
CA HIS A 6 0.85 -11.75 6.32
C HIS A 6 1.14 -10.76 5.17
N CYS A 7 0.10 -10.21 4.56
CA CYS A 7 0.23 -9.23 3.48
C CYS A 7 0.30 -7.77 3.95
N ILE A 8 0.58 -7.53 5.24
CA ILE A 8 0.50 -6.18 5.83
C ILE A 8 1.46 -5.21 5.13
N ASP A 9 2.65 -5.68 4.77
CA ASP A 9 3.66 -4.83 4.11
C ASP A 9 3.47 -4.75 2.58
N ASN A 10 2.96 -5.82 1.98
CA ASN A 10 2.84 -5.96 0.52
C ASN A 10 1.54 -5.33 -0.02
N CYS A 11 0.43 -5.46 0.71
CA CYS A 11 -0.89 -5.00 0.26
C CYS A 11 -0.96 -3.48 0.02
N PRO A 12 -0.39 -2.60 0.88
CA PRO A 12 -0.37 -1.16 0.62
C PRO A 12 0.43 -0.80 -0.64
N VAL A 13 1.58 -1.45 -0.84
CA VAL A 13 2.47 -1.22 -1.98
C VAL A 13 1.83 -1.73 -3.28
N GLU A 14 1.18 -2.88 -3.25
CA GLU A 14 0.40 -3.40 -4.39
C GLU A 14 -0.75 -2.47 -4.77
N GLY A 15 -1.47 -1.95 -3.77
CA GLY A 15 -2.53 -0.97 -3.99
C GLY A 15 -2.00 0.30 -4.66
N PHE A 16 -0.87 0.83 -4.17
CA PHE A 16 -0.20 1.98 -4.79
C PHE A 16 0.15 1.73 -6.25
N TRP A 17 0.80 0.60 -6.56
CA TRP A 17 1.15 0.27 -7.95
C TRP A 17 -0.07 0.01 -8.83
N GLY A 18 -1.18 -0.46 -8.27
CA GLY A 18 -2.47 -0.53 -8.96
C GLY A 18 -2.92 0.83 -9.45
N ILE A 19 -2.91 1.83 -8.56
CA ILE A 19 -3.27 3.22 -8.86
C ILE A 19 -2.34 3.81 -9.92
N VAL A 20 -1.02 3.69 -9.74
CA VAL A 20 -0.02 4.22 -10.70
C VAL A 20 -0.28 3.65 -12.10
N LYS A 21 -0.55 2.35 -12.19
CA LYS A 21 -0.85 1.71 -13.47
C LYS A 21 -2.13 2.25 -14.10
N THR A 22 -3.21 2.40 -13.34
CA THR A 22 -4.49 2.84 -13.89
C THR A 22 -4.55 4.33 -14.20
N GLU A 23 -3.97 5.18 -13.35
CA GLU A 23 -4.09 6.64 -13.45
C GLU A 23 -2.97 7.28 -14.28
N MET A 24 -1.78 6.68 -14.33
CA MET A 24 -0.64 7.25 -15.06
C MET A 24 -0.23 6.39 -16.24
N TYR A 25 0.02 5.10 -16.03
CA TYR A 25 0.60 4.26 -17.09
C TYR A 25 -0.39 3.98 -18.23
N SER A 26 -1.62 3.57 -17.91
CA SER A 26 -2.61 3.18 -18.92
C SER A 26 -3.15 4.36 -19.76
N LEU A 27 -3.00 5.59 -19.26
CA LEU A 27 -3.50 6.80 -19.95
C LEU A 27 -2.45 7.44 -20.87
N ASN A 28 -1.18 7.02 -20.77
CA ASN A 28 -0.07 7.64 -21.49
C ASN A 28 0.65 6.63 -22.40
N LYS A 29 1.25 7.12 -23.49
CA LYS A 29 2.14 6.33 -24.35
C LYS A 29 3.56 6.79 -24.13
N PHE A 30 4.43 5.87 -23.74
CA PHE A 30 5.85 6.15 -23.52
C PHE A 30 6.66 5.61 -24.69
N SER A 31 7.58 6.43 -25.20
CA SER A 31 8.46 6.05 -26.31
C SER A 31 9.80 5.50 -25.83
N SER A 32 10.17 5.79 -24.56
CA SER A 32 11.41 5.33 -23.96
C SER A 32 11.28 5.00 -22.47
N GLY A 33 12.20 4.18 -21.96
CA GLY A 33 12.28 3.88 -20.52
C GLY A 33 12.65 5.10 -19.66
N GLY A 34 13.40 6.06 -20.23
CA GLY A 34 13.75 7.31 -19.54
C GLY A 34 12.53 8.20 -19.29
N GLU A 35 11.68 8.34 -20.32
CA GLU A 35 10.41 9.06 -20.22
C GLU A 35 9.48 8.43 -19.19
N LEU A 36 9.34 7.10 -19.21
CA LEU A 36 8.56 6.37 -18.21
C LEU A 36 9.09 6.61 -16.79
N ARG A 37 10.41 6.60 -16.60
CA ARG A 37 11.01 6.81 -15.28
C ARG A 37 10.75 8.22 -14.76
N LEU A 38 10.89 9.23 -15.61
CA LEU A 38 10.54 10.61 -15.27
C LEU A 38 9.06 10.76 -14.91
N ALA A 39 8.16 10.13 -15.68
CA ALA A 39 6.73 10.15 -15.39
C ALA A 39 6.39 9.47 -14.05
N ILE A 40 7.07 8.36 -13.72
CA ILE A 40 6.93 7.72 -12.41
C ILE A 40 7.43 8.64 -11.29
N ASP A 41 8.59 9.26 -11.44
CA ASP A 41 9.16 10.15 -10.42
C ASP A 41 8.24 11.35 -10.17
N GLN A 42 7.70 11.95 -11.24
CA GLN A 42 6.71 13.03 -11.15
C GLN A 42 5.41 12.56 -10.47
N TYR A 43 4.91 11.38 -10.81
CA TYR A 43 3.70 10.84 -10.20
C TYR A 43 3.89 10.54 -8.72
N VAL A 44 5.07 10.01 -8.32
CA VAL A 44 5.40 9.79 -6.91
C VAL A 44 5.44 11.12 -6.15
N HIS A 45 6.02 12.17 -6.74
CA HIS A 45 6.01 13.51 -6.14
C HIS A 45 4.57 14.00 -5.93
N PHE A 46 3.76 13.99 -6.99
CA PHE A 46 2.35 14.38 -6.94
C PHE A 46 1.57 13.59 -5.89
N TYR A 47 1.72 12.26 -5.86
CA TYR A 47 1.03 11.41 -4.91
C TYR A 47 1.37 11.76 -3.46
N ASN A 48 2.63 12.08 -3.18
CA ASN A 48 3.12 12.34 -1.83
C ASN A 48 2.80 13.74 -1.31
N TYR A 49 2.89 14.76 -2.17
CA TYR A 49 2.87 16.17 -1.76
C TYR A 49 1.63 16.94 -2.22
N GLU A 50 0.89 16.45 -3.20
CA GLU A 50 -0.20 17.21 -3.82
C GLU A 50 -1.54 16.46 -3.74
N ARG A 51 -1.53 15.13 -3.68
CA ARG A 51 -2.75 14.32 -3.63
C ARG A 51 -3.38 14.31 -2.24
N PHE A 52 -4.46 15.05 -2.08
CA PHE A 52 -5.30 14.97 -0.89
C PHE A 52 -6.06 13.64 -0.81
N GLN A 53 -6.05 13.02 0.37
CA GLN A 53 -6.78 11.78 0.60
C GLN A 53 -7.87 11.97 1.66
N LYS A 54 -9.10 11.58 1.32
CA LYS A 54 -10.24 11.61 2.24
C LYS A 54 -9.97 10.80 3.52
N ARG A 55 -9.25 9.68 3.39
CA ARG A 55 -8.82 8.84 4.52
C ARG A 55 -7.99 9.59 5.55
N PHE A 56 -7.23 10.59 5.11
CA PHE A 56 -6.33 11.39 5.94
C PHE A 56 -6.94 12.73 6.38
N GLY A 57 -8.27 12.87 6.29
CA GLY A 57 -8.93 14.14 6.61
C GLY A 57 -8.58 15.26 5.63
N VAL A 58 -8.46 14.93 4.33
CA VAL A 58 -8.08 15.89 3.28
C VAL A 58 -6.67 16.44 3.50
N ARG A 59 -5.74 15.53 3.81
CA ARG A 59 -4.29 15.79 3.89
C ARG A 59 -3.55 14.92 2.89
N THR A 60 -2.36 15.36 2.54
CA THR A 60 -1.43 14.62 1.69
C THR A 60 -0.67 13.56 2.51
N PRO A 61 -0.17 12.48 1.87
CA PRO A 61 0.62 11.48 2.58
C PRO A 61 1.81 12.05 3.34
N MET A 62 2.49 13.06 2.78
CA MET A 62 3.65 13.67 3.44
C MET A 62 3.30 14.55 4.63
N GLU A 63 2.17 15.27 4.60
CA GLU A 63 1.68 15.99 5.78
C GLU A 63 1.39 15.02 6.93
N VAL A 64 0.74 13.89 6.63
CA VAL A 64 0.46 12.84 7.62
C VAL A 64 1.76 12.26 8.19
N ARG A 65 2.74 11.95 7.34
CA ARG A 65 4.04 11.45 7.76
C ARG A 65 4.75 12.46 8.67
N THR A 66 4.75 13.73 8.30
CA THR A 66 5.41 14.79 9.07
C THR A 66 4.74 14.99 10.43
N ALA A 67 3.41 15.00 10.47
CA ALA A 67 2.65 15.07 11.72
C ALA A 67 2.95 13.88 12.64
N ALA A 68 3.04 12.67 12.08
CA ALA A 68 3.36 11.46 12.85
C ALA A 68 4.79 11.48 13.43
N LEU A 69 5.76 12.07 12.73
CA LEU A 69 7.15 12.20 13.21
C LEU A 69 7.28 13.20 14.38
N HIS A 70 6.43 14.23 14.41
CA HIS A 70 6.46 15.27 15.46
C HIS A 70 5.56 14.96 16.65
N ALA A 71 4.61 14.03 16.52
CA ALA A 71 3.67 13.69 17.57
C ALA A 71 4.22 12.62 18.52
N LYS A 72 4.02 12.79 19.84
CA LYS A 72 4.29 11.73 20.84
C LYS A 72 3.33 10.54 20.69
N ILE A 73 2.12 10.79 20.21
CA ILE A 73 1.08 9.79 19.91
C ILE A 73 0.54 10.12 18.51
N PRO A 74 0.94 9.40 17.46
CA PRO A 74 0.50 9.69 16.11
C PRO A 74 -0.97 9.30 15.87
N GLU A 75 -1.68 10.09 15.06
CA GLU A 75 -3.03 9.77 14.59
C GLU A 75 -3.00 8.45 13.80
N GLN A 76 -3.88 7.52 14.15
CA GLN A 76 -3.95 6.22 13.49
C GLN A 76 -4.97 6.23 12.36
N PHE A 77 -4.53 5.81 11.18
CA PHE A 77 -5.39 5.55 10.03
C PHE A 77 -5.47 4.03 9.83
N PRO A 78 -6.44 3.32 10.42
CA PRO A 78 -6.57 1.89 10.21
C PRO A 78 -6.96 1.59 8.75
N ILE A 79 -6.52 0.45 8.22
CA ILE A 79 -6.99 -0.03 6.91
C ILE A 79 -8.36 -0.70 7.14
N PRO A 80 -9.40 -0.37 6.35
CA PRO A 80 -10.69 -1.05 6.45
C PRO A 80 -10.53 -2.56 6.27
N ARG A 81 -11.07 -3.37 7.19
CA ARG A 81 -11.03 -4.83 7.03
C ARG A 81 -12.01 -5.24 5.93
N THR A 82 -11.51 -5.72 4.81
CA THR A 82 -12.36 -6.35 3.78
C THR A 82 -12.71 -7.78 4.17
N ASN A 83 -13.85 -8.31 3.69
CA ASN A 83 -14.32 -9.66 4.00
C ASN A 83 -13.32 -10.77 3.65
N GLY A 84 -12.41 -10.53 2.69
CA GLY A 84 -11.35 -11.46 2.30
C GLY A 84 -10.27 -11.73 3.36
N PHE A 85 -10.11 -10.86 4.36
CA PHE A 85 -9.18 -11.09 5.48
C PHE A 85 -9.69 -12.10 6.52
N ARG A 86 -10.99 -12.46 6.51
CA ARG A 86 -11.54 -13.49 7.41
C ARG A 86 -11.10 -14.89 7.00
N ASN A 87 -11.06 -15.17 5.70
CA ASN A 87 -10.79 -16.50 5.16
C ASN A 87 -9.33 -16.92 5.36
N THR A 88 -8.38 -15.98 5.36
CA THR A 88 -6.97 -16.27 5.64
C THR A 88 -6.74 -16.65 7.10
N LYS A 89 -7.42 -16.01 8.06
CA LYS A 89 -7.28 -16.36 9.49
C LYS A 89 -7.95 -17.70 9.85
N GLN A 90 -9.06 -18.08 9.21
CA GLN A 90 -9.70 -19.38 9.46
C GLN A 90 -8.88 -20.55 8.89
N ASN A 91 -8.30 -20.42 7.68
CA ASN A 91 -7.48 -21.47 7.07
C ASN A 91 -6.11 -21.66 7.74
N SER A 92 -5.56 -20.65 8.42
CA SER A 92 -4.30 -20.80 9.18
C SER A 92 -4.46 -21.54 10.50
N ARG A 93 -5.69 -21.62 11.08
CA ARG A 93 -5.93 -22.38 12.32
C ARG A 93 -6.09 -23.89 12.12
N HIS A 94 -6.27 -24.35 10.88
CA HIS A 94 -6.54 -25.76 10.56
C HIS A 94 -5.33 -26.53 10.01
N LYS A 95 -4.20 -25.87 9.74
CA LYS A 95 -2.95 -26.57 9.44
C LYS A 95 -2.18 -26.84 10.73
N LYS A 96 -2.66 -27.79 11.54
CA LYS A 96 -1.77 -28.50 12.49
C LYS A 96 -0.69 -29.19 11.65
N MET A 97 0.57 -28.80 11.86
CA MET A 97 1.70 -29.49 11.26
C MET A 97 1.65 -30.96 11.70
N PRO A 98 1.81 -31.96 10.81
CA PRO A 98 2.03 -33.32 11.26
C PRO A 98 3.35 -33.34 12.03
N GLN A 99 3.30 -33.83 13.28
CA GLN A 99 4.49 -34.12 14.07
C GLN A 99 5.22 -35.25 13.34
N ILE A 100 6.41 -34.96 12.81
CA ILE A 100 7.33 -35.99 12.31
C ILE A 100 8.25 -36.32 13.49
N PRO A 101 8.28 -37.58 13.98
CA PRO A 101 9.16 -37.98 15.06
C PRO A 101 10.63 -37.97 14.60
N CYS A 102 11.53 -37.81 15.58
CA CYS A 102 12.99 -37.62 15.47
C CYS A 102 13.69 -38.32 14.30
#